data_AF-A0A8S9IHL1-F1
#
_entry.id   AF-A0A8S9IHL1-F1
#
_cell.length_a   1.000
_cell.length_b   1.000
_cell.length_c   1.000
_cell.angle_alpha   90.00
_cell.angle_beta   90.00
_cell.angle_gamma   90.00
#
_symmetry.space_group_name_H-M   'P 1'
#
loop_
_entity.id
_entity.type
_entity.pdbx_description
1 polymer ?
#
loop_
_entity_poly.entity_id
_entity_poly.type
_entity_poly.pdbx_seq_one_letter_code
_entity_poly.pdbx_strand_id
1 'polypeptide(L)'
;MGKIQDVAYEILNVLEFNSTRKRQSVVCRYPDGRLVLYCKGADNVIFERLADDMDDVRKVTREYLEHFGSSGLRTLCLAYRDLDPETYNSWNEKFIQAKSALRDREKKLDE
;
A
#
# COMPACT_ATOMS: atom_id res chain seq x y z
N MET A 1 4.28 12.50 -29.73
CA MET A 1 4.78 11.32 -28.99
C MET A 1 5.51 11.80 -27.75
N GLY A 2 5.06 11.40 -26.56
CA GLY A 2 5.77 11.72 -25.32
C GLY A 2 7.14 11.04 -25.30
N LYS A 3 8.16 11.72 -24.79
CA LYS A 3 9.48 11.11 -24.60
C LYS A 3 9.37 10.05 -23.51
N ILE A 4 9.78 8.83 -23.80
CA ILE A 4 9.97 7.79 -22.79
C ILE A 4 11.24 8.15 -22.02
N GLN A 5 11.14 8.26 -20.71
CA GLN A 5 12.25 8.59 -19.82
C GLN A 5 12.27 7.59 -18.67
N ASP A 6 13.44 7.02 -18.41
CA ASP A 6 13.65 6.18 -17.25
C ASP A 6 13.67 7.03 -15.98
N VAL A 7 12.88 6.61 -14.98
CA VAL A 7 12.82 7.25 -13.67
C VAL A 7 13.20 6.19 -12.63
N ALA A 8 14.28 6.44 -11.91
CA ALA A 8 14.73 5.55 -10.85
C ALA A 8 13.93 5.81 -9.56
N TYR A 9 13.48 4.74 -8.93
CA TYR A 9 12.79 4.79 -7.64
C TYR A 9 13.58 3.98 -6.62
N GLU A 10 13.73 4.51 -5.41
CA GLU A 10 14.32 3.76 -4.31
C GLU A 10 13.19 3.07 -3.52
N ILE A 11 13.30 1.75 -3.33
CA ILE A 11 12.38 1.01 -2.46
C ILE A 11 12.95 1.00 -1.05
N LEU A 12 12.27 1.70 -0.13
CA LEU A 12 12.71 1.84 1.25
C LEU A 12 12.25 0.67 2.12
N ASN A 13 10.99 0.27 1.97
CA ASN A 13 10.41 -0.83 2.74
C ASN A 13 9.50 -1.67 1.87
N VAL A 14 9.53 -2.98 2.10
CA VAL A 14 8.56 -3.93 1.55
C VAL A 14 7.83 -4.55 2.73
N LEU A 15 6.51 -4.33 2.78
CA LEU A 15 5.61 -4.99 3.70
C LEU A 15 4.95 -6.14 2.96
N GLU A 16 5.52 -7.32 3.15
CA GLU A 16 5.13 -8.54 2.43
C GLU A 16 3.65 -8.88 2.59
N PHE A 17 3.14 -9.63 1.62
CA PHE A 17 1.81 -10.22 1.73
C PHE A 17 1.81 -11.28 2.83
N ASN A 18 0.78 -11.26 3.67
CA ASN A 18 0.42 -12.41 4.51
C ASN A 18 -1.10 -12.63 4.49
N SER A 19 -1.53 -13.86 4.79
CA SER A 19 -2.93 -14.29 4.71
C SER A 19 -3.83 -13.55 5.72
N THR A 20 -3.26 -13.06 6.82
CA THR A 20 -3.94 -12.27 7.84
C THR A 20 -4.26 -10.87 7.33
N ARG A 21 -3.28 -10.19 6.74
CA ARG A 21 -3.38 -8.81 6.23
C ARG A 21 -4.08 -8.72 4.89
N LYS A 22 -3.99 -9.77 4.06
CA LYS A 22 -4.58 -9.85 2.69
C LYS A 22 -4.21 -8.66 1.80
N ARG A 23 -3.05 -8.05 2.05
CA ARG A 23 -2.50 -6.91 1.32
C ARG A 23 -0.98 -6.94 1.37
N GLN A 24 -0.36 -6.28 0.40
CA GLN A 24 1.07 -6.02 0.31
C GLN A 24 1.28 -4.52 0.10
N SER A 25 2.33 -3.97 0.71
CA SER A 25 2.66 -2.56 0.55
C SER A 25 4.15 -2.35 0.29
N VAL A 26 4.47 -1.25 -0.37
CA VAL A 26 5.85 -0.77 -0.53
C VAL A 26 5.91 0.72 -0.20
N VAL A 27 6.98 1.14 0.47
CA VAL A 27 7.32 2.55 0.59
C VAL A 27 8.45 2.83 -0.39
N CYS A 28 8.27 3.85 -1.22
CA CYS A 28 9.26 4.25 -2.22
C CYS A 28 9.61 5.73 -2.11
N ARG A 29 10.81 6.08 -2.53
CA ARG A 29 11.31 7.45 -2.67
C ARG A 29 11.48 7.78 -4.15
N TYR A 30 10.85 8.86 -4.57
CA TYR A 30 10.99 9.45 -5.89
C TYR A 30 12.31 10.24 -5.98
N PRO A 31 12.82 10.54 -7.19
CA PRO A 31 14.05 11.33 -7.36
C PRO A 31 13.99 12.74 -6.75
N ASP A 32 12.80 13.31 -6.64
CA ASP A 32 12.54 14.61 -6.02
C ASP A 32 12.48 14.55 -4.48
N GLY A 33 12.68 13.37 -3.89
CA GLY A 33 12.61 13.13 -2.45
C GLY A 33 11.21 12.79 -1.94
N ARG A 34 10.17 12.82 -2.79
CA ARG A 34 8.81 12.48 -2.38
C ARG A 34 8.71 11.03 -1.94
N LEU A 35 8.08 10.81 -0.79
CA LEU A 35 7.83 9.49 -0.23
C LEU A 35 6.40 9.06 -0.52
N VAL A 36 6.23 7.86 -1.10
CA VAL A 36 4.92 7.33 -1.45
C VAL A 36 4.79 5.91 -0.92
N LEU A 37 3.73 5.67 -0.14
CA LEU A 37 3.26 4.34 0.21
C LEU A 37 2.30 3.85 -0.87
N TYR A 38 2.61 2.72 -1.50
CA TYR A 38 1.67 1.97 -2.34
C TYR A 38 1.15 0.75 -1.59
N CYS A 39 -0.13 0.44 -1.73
CA CYS A 39 -0.74 -0.73 -1.14
C CYS A 39 -1.70 -1.41 -2.12
N LYS A 40 -1.48 -2.72 -2.36
CA LYS A 40 -2.38 -3.57 -3.13
C LYS A 40 -2.99 -4.67 -2.25
N GLY A 41 -4.26 -4.98 -2.43
CA GLY A 41 -4.92 -6.02 -1.63
C GLY A 41 -6.35 -6.30 -2.02
N ALA A 42 -7.02 -7.10 -1.20
CA ALA A 42 -8.45 -7.34 -1.33
C ALA A 42 -9.24 -6.03 -1.18
N ASP A 43 -10.36 -5.94 -1.87
CA ASP A 43 -11.25 -4.78 -1.89
C ASP A 43 -11.70 -4.35 -0.51
N ASN A 44 -12.22 -5.27 0.30
CA ASN A 44 -12.68 -4.98 1.66
C ASN A 44 -11.55 -4.41 2.54
N VAL A 45 -10.33 -4.96 2.40
CA VAL A 45 -9.15 -4.56 3.17
C VAL A 45 -8.65 -3.17 2.78
N ILE A 46 -8.70 -2.83 1.49
CA ILE A 46 -8.27 -1.52 1.01
C ILE A 46 -9.36 -0.47 1.31
N PHE A 47 -10.63 -0.76 1.07
CA PHE A 47 -11.74 0.18 1.30
C PHE A 47 -11.93 0.58 2.78
N GLU A 48 -11.54 -0.25 3.74
CA GLU A 48 -11.52 0.08 5.18
C GLU A 48 -10.43 1.10 5.57
N ARG A 49 -9.46 1.36 4.67
CA ARG A 49 -8.26 2.17 4.93
C ARG A 49 -8.16 3.42 4.06
N LEU A 50 -9.16 3.66 3.20
CA LEU A 50 -9.24 4.88 2.42
C LEU A 50 -9.70 6.04 3.30
N ALA A 51 -9.39 7.27 2.87
CA ALA A 51 -9.98 8.46 3.45
C ALA A 51 -11.49 8.55 3.09
N ASP A 52 -12.25 9.24 3.93
CA ASP A 52 -13.71 9.33 3.83
C ASP A 52 -14.19 10.29 2.72
N ASP A 53 -13.29 11.03 2.07
CA ASP A 53 -13.60 12.10 1.12
C ASP A 53 -13.70 11.63 -0.35
N MET A 54 -13.70 10.33 -0.60
CA MET A 54 -13.60 9.74 -1.94
C MET A 54 -14.82 8.87 -2.33
N ASP A 55 -16.01 9.21 -1.83
CA ASP A 55 -17.21 8.37 -1.95
C ASP A 55 -17.63 8.06 -3.40
N ASP A 56 -17.55 9.03 -4.32
CA ASP A 56 -17.93 8.81 -5.73
C ASP A 56 -17.01 7.80 -6.41
N VAL A 57 -15.69 7.98 -6.27
CA VAL A 57 -14.69 7.05 -6.83
C VAL A 57 -14.81 5.68 -6.18
N ARG A 58 -15.08 5.63 -4.87
CA ARG A 58 -15.29 4.39 -4.12
C ARG A 58 -16.49 3.61 -4.65
N LYS A 59 -17.61 4.29 -4.91
CA LYS A 59 -18.83 3.68 -5.43
C LYS A 59 -18.61 3.09 -6.82
N VAL A 60 -18.09 3.89 -7.76
CA VAL A 60 -17.83 3.45 -9.13
C VAL A 60 -16.85 2.28 -9.16
N THR A 61 -15.77 2.35 -8.36
CA THR A 61 -14.78 1.27 -8.28
C THR A 61 -15.41 -0.03 -7.76
N ARG A 62 -16.30 0.05 -6.75
CA ARG A 62 -17.00 -1.12 -6.22
C ARG A 62 -17.88 -1.80 -7.26
N GLU A 63 -18.63 -1.04 -8.04
CA GLU A 63 -19.48 -1.58 -9.12
C GLU A 63 -18.65 -2.37 -10.15
N TYR A 64 -17.47 -1.84 -10.54
CA TYR A 64 -16.57 -2.56 -11.44
C TYR A 64 -15.96 -3.82 -10.81
N LEU A 65 -15.61 -3.78 -9.53
CA LEU A 65 -15.07 -4.95 -8.82
C LEU A 65 -16.10 -6.09 -8.76
N GLU A 66 -17.37 -5.78 -8.51
CA GLU A 66 -18.48 -6.74 -8.53
C GLU A 66 -18.68 -7.31 -9.94
N HIS A 67 -18.67 -6.45 -10.97
CA HIS A 67 -18.76 -6.88 -12.36
C HIS A 67 -17.62 -7.83 -12.75
N PHE A 68 -16.38 -7.48 -12.43
CA PHE A 68 -15.22 -8.33 -12.72
C PHE A 68 -15.24 -9.64 -11.92
N GLY A 69 -15.64 -9.59 -10.65
CA GLY A 69 -15.81 -10.78 -9.82
C GLY A 69 -16.86 -11.75 -10.38
N SER A 70 -18.01 -11.22 -10.83
CA SER A 70 -19.06 -12.03 -11.46
C SER A 70 -18.61 -12.67 -12.79
N SER A 71 -17.62 -12.08 -13.44
CA SER A 71 -16.99 -12.60 -14.67
C SER A 71 -15.84 -13.57 -14.39
N GLY A 72 -15.58 -13.92 -13.13
CA GLY A 72 -14.51 -14.83 -12.72
C GLY A 72 -13.09 -14.24 -12.75
N LEU A 73 -12.96 -12.91 -12.89
CA LEU A 73 -11.66 -12.24 -12.88
C LEU A 73 -11.15 -12.08 -11.45
N ARG A 74 -9.83 -12.25 -11.29
CA ARG A 74 -9.16 -11.93 -10.03
C ARG A 74 -8.95 -10.42 -9.96
N THR A 75 -9.54 -9.78 -8.96
CA THR A 75 -9.43 -8.35 -8.73
C THR A 75 -8.48 -8.05 -7.56
N LEU A 76 -7.81 -6.90 -7.65
CA LEU A 76 -7.09 -6.29 -6.54
C LEU A 76 -7.39 -4.79 -6.56
N CYS A 77 -7.52 -4.20 -5.38
CA CYS A 77 -7.53 -2.75 -5.23
C CYS A 77 -6.10 -2.25 -5.02
N LEU A 78 -5.77 -1.13 -5.65
CA LEU A 78 -4.52 -0.41 -5.46
C LEU A 78 -4.83 0.97 -4.88
N ALA A 79 -4.16 1.33 -3.80
CA ALA A 79 -4.23 2.65 -3.19
C ALA A 79 -2.81 3.19 -2.97
N TYR A 80 -2.70 4.50 -2.86
CA TYR A 80 -1.44 5.14 -2.48
C TYR A 80 -1.69 6.28 -1.50
N ARG A 81 -0.62 6.67 -0.80
CA ARG A 81 -0.59 7.84 0.06
C ARG A 81 0.79 8.47 0.02
N ASP A 82 0.85 9.78 -0.17
CA ASP A 82 2.07 10.56 0.05
C ASP A 82 2.37 10.61 1.57
N LEU A 83 3.64 10.44 1.91
CA LEU A 83 4.11 10.43 3.29
C LEU A 83 4.98 11.65 3.58
N ASP A 84 4.68 12.33 4.68
CA ASP A 84 5.59 13.33 5.22
C ASP A 84 6.87 12.65 5.75
N PRO A 85 8.06 13.24 5.54
CA PRO A 85 9.33 12.68 6.00
C PRO A 85 9.35 12.33 7.49
N GLU A 86 8.78 13.20 8.35
CA GLU A 86 8.71 13.00 9.80
C GLU A 86 7.85 11.79 10.16
N THR A 87 6.69 11.67 9.51
CA THR A 87 5.78 10.53 9.67
C THR A 87 6.47 9.23 9.27
N TYR A 88 7.15 9.22 8.12
CA TYR A 88 7.89 8.07 7.64
C TYR A 88 9.03 7.68 8.59
N ASN A 89 9.83 8.64 9.05
CA ASN A 89 10.97 8.35 9.92
C ASN A 89 10.52 7.74 11.25
N SER A 90 9.50 8.32 11.90
CA SER A 90 8.94 7.79 13.14
C SER A 90 8.36 6.39 12.97
N TRP A 91 7.69 6.12 11.84
CA TRP A 91 7.18 4.79 11.53
C TRP A 91 8.31 3.79 11.24
N ASN A 92 9.34 4.19 10.49
CA ASN A 92 10.42 3.30 10.09
C ASN A 92 11.29 2.86 11.28
N GLU A 93 11.48 3.71 12.29
CA GLU A 93 12.12 3.32 13.55
C GLU A 93 11.39 2.15 14.21
N LYS A 94 10.06 2.23 14.32
CA LYS A 94 9.22 1.15 14.86
C LYS A 94 9.30 -0.10 13.99
N PHE A 95 9.26 0.06 12.67
CA PHE A 95 9.38 -1.05 11.72
C PHE A 95 10.72 -1.80 11.86
N ILE A 96 11.84 -1.09 11.99
CA ILE A 96 13.16 -1.69 12.17
C ILE A 96 13.22 -2.47 13.51
N GLN A 97 12.67 -1.89 14.57
CA GLN A 97 12.58 -2.56 15.88
C GLN A 97 11.74 -3.83 15.82
N ALA A 98 10.56 -3.78 15.19
CA ALA A 98 9.70 -4.94 14.98
C ALA A 98 10.40 -6.02 14.14
N LYS A 99 11.05 -5.64 13.03
CA LYS A 99 11.76 -6.56 12.14
C LYS A 99 12.94 -7.25 12.81
N SER A 100 13.61 -6.57 13.74
CA SER A 100 14.75 -7.08 14.49
C SER A 100 14.35 -7.89 15.73
N ALA A 101 13.04 -8.01 16.04
CA ALA A 101 12.58 -8.75 17.20
C ALA A 101 12.82 -10.25 17.05
N LEU A 102 13.42 -10.88 18.08
CA LEU A 102 13.67 -12.32 18.13
C LEU A 102 12.41 -13.15 18.44
N ARG A 103 11.37 -12.52 19.02
CA ARG A 103 10.10 -13.14 19.38
C ARG A 103 8.94 -12.28 18.85
N ASP A 104 7.87 -12.96 18.44
CA ASP A 104 6.61 -12.36 17.97
C ASP A 104 6.78 -11.37 16.82
N ARG A 105 7.80 -11.59 15.97
CA ARG A 105 8.16 -10.69 14.86
C ARG A 105 6.99 -10.44 13.92
N GLU A 106 6.26 -11.48 13.52
CA GLU A 106 5.12 -11.34 12.61
C GLU A 106 4.00 -10.50 13.21
N LYS A 107 3.68 -10.74 14.49
CA LYS A 107 2.67 -9.96 15.21
C LYS A 107 3.07 -8.49 15.32
N LYS A 108 4.33 -8.20 15.67
CA LYS A 108 4.86 -6.84 15.77
C LYS A 108 4.96 -6.09 14.44
N LEU A 109 5.02 -6.80 13.32
CA LEU A 109 5.00 -6.21 11.98
C LEU A 109 3.57 -5.93 11.49
N ASP A 110 2.58 -6.63 12.05
CA ASP A 110 1.16 -6.46 11.73
C ASP A 110 0.50 -5.34 12.57
N GLU A 111 1.03 -5.06 13.76
CA GLU A 111 0.65 -3.95 14.68
C GLU A 111 1.25 -2.59 14.27
#